data_AF-A0A1Q9PFS9-F1
#
_entry.id   AF-A0A1Q9PFS9-F1
#
_cell.length_a   1.000
_cell.length_b   1.000
_cell.length_c   1.000
_cell.angle_alpha   90.00
_cell.angle_beta   90.00
_cell.angle_gamma   90.00
#
_symmetry.space_group_name_H-M   'P 1'
#
loop_
_entity.id
_entity.type
_entity.pdbx_description
1 polymer ?
#
loop_
_entity_poly.entity_id
_entity_poly.type
_entity_poly.pdbx_seq_one_letter_code
_entity_poly.pdbx_strand_id
1 'polypeptide(L)'
;MTSFSSSYKYFFQIQNQTFSEHDVMMMYFFSDRLMVFDGIPGINGKVKRIGTLQTGMNSFLRKMDITFRQDPRTLRPRVNKKDSQLDKKQKSEGNYFVAA
;
A
#
# COMPACT_ATOMS: atom_id res chain seq x y z
N MET A 1 -15.42 -8.19 10.12
CA MET A 1 -14.72 -7.40 9.07
C MET A 1 -14.24 -8.24 7.89
N THR A 2 -14.09 -9.57 8.01
CA THR A 2 -13.63 -10.46 6.92
C THR A 2 -14.69 -10.75 5.85
N SER A 3 -15.98 -10.79 6.19
CA SER A 3 -17.05 -11.07 5.21
C SER A 3 -17.23 -9.95 4.18
N PHE A 4 -17.31 -8.69 4.62
CA PHE A 4 -17.53 -7.55 3.72
C PHE A 4 -16.35 -7.32 2.77
N SER A 5 -15.13 -7.50 3.28
CA SER A 5 -13.91 -7.30 2.52
C SER A 5 -13.78 -8.37 1.41
N SER A 6 -14.08 -9.63 1.72
CA SER A 6 -14.04 -10.72 0.75
C SER A 6 -15.07 -10.54 -0.37
N SER A 7 -16.28 -10.06 -0.06
CA SER A 7 -17.33 -9.82 -1.06
C SER A 7 -16.96 -8.70 -2.04
N TYR A 8 -16.34 -7.62 -1.55
CA TYR A 8 -15.90 -6.50 -2.39
C TYR A 8 -14.75 -6.89 -3.32
N LYS A 9 -13.75 -7.61 -2.81
CA LYS A 9 -12.67 -8.16 -3.64
C LYS A 9 -13.23 -9.07 -4.73
N TYR A 10 -14.14 -9.98 -4.35
CA TYR A 10 -14.77 -10.90 -5.29
C TYR A 10 -15.54 -10.16 -6.38
N PHE A 11 -16.34 -9.15 -6.02
CA PHE A 11 -17.11 -8.35 -6.97
C PHE A 11 -16.22 -7.63 -8.00
N PHE A 12 -15.18 -6.93 -7.56
CA PHE A 12 -14.29 -6.22 -8.50
C PHE A 12 -13.48 -7.18 -9.36
N GLN A 13 -13.11 -8.34 -8.83
CA GLN A 13 -12.37 -9.36 -9.56
C GLN A 13 -13.21 -9.99 -10.68
N ILE A 14 -14.48 -10.33 -10.41
CA ILE A 14 -15.37 -10.92 -11.46
C ILE A 14 -15.74 -9.90 -12.55
N GLN A 15 -15.78 -8.61 -12.23
CA GLN A 15 -16.07 -7.53 -13.19
C GLN A 15 -14.82 -6.98 -13.89
N ASN A 16 -13.63 -7.48 -13.53
CA ASN A 16 -12.33 -6.99 -14.02
C ASN A 16 -12.19 -5.45 -13.93
N GLN A 17 -12.69 -4.87 -12.83
CA GLN A 17 -12.77 -3.43 -12.64
C GLN A 17 -11.62 -2.91 -11.78
N THR A 18 -11.05 -1.77 -12.17
CA THR A 18 -10.08 -1.03 -11.34
C THR A 18 -10.82 -0.05 -10.44
N PHE A 19 -10.34 0.11 -9.20
CA PHE A 19 -10.87 1.09 -8.25
C PHE A 19 -9.74 2.01 -7.77
N SER A 20 -10.11 3.21 -7.32
CA SER A 20 -9.19 4.19 -6.73
C SER A 20 -9.59 4.43 -5.29
N GLU A 21 -8.64 4.36 -4.37
CA GLU A 21 -8.87 4.52 -2.94
C GLU A 21 -7.79 5.35 -2.28
N HIS A 22 -8.15 5.96 -1.14
CA HIS A 22 -7.21 6.67 -0.28
C HIS A 22 -6.89 5.90 1.01
N ASP A 23 -7.69 4.89 1.36
CA ASP A 23 -7.42 4.02 2.51
C ASP A 23 -6.38 2.94 2.14
N VAL A 24 -5.19 3.09 2.73
CA VAL A 24 -4.05 2.19 2.53
C VAL A 24 -4.37 0.75 2.99
N MET A 25 -5.19 0.57 4.02
CA MET A 25 -5.61 -0.76 4.47
C MET A 25 -6.50 -1.43 3.43
N MET A 26 -7.43 -0.66 2.85
CA MET A 26 -8.31 -1.15 1.81
C MET A 26 -7.52 -1.60 0.58
N MET A 27 -6.56 -0.79 0.15
CA MET A 27 -5.63 -1.15 -0.93
C MET A 27 -4.86 -2.43 -0.62
N TYR A 28 -4.35 -2.60 0.61
CA TYR A 28 -3.64 -3.81 1.01
C TYR A 28 -4.51 -5.08 0.96
N PHE A 29 -5.77 -5.01 1.40
CA PHE A 29 -6.63 -6.20 1.46
C PHE A 29 -7.22 -6.58 0.09
N PHE A 30 -7.45 -5.61 -0.80
CA PHE A 30 -8.17 -5.85 -2.04
C PHE A 30 -7.30 -5.94 -3.28
N SER A 31 -6.15 -5.28 -3.29
CA SER A 31 -5.35 -5.16 -4.50
C SER A 31 -4.33 -6.28 -4.65
N ASP A 32 -4.37 -6.96 -5.79
CA ASP A 32 -3.28 -7.86 -6.20
C ASP A 32 -2.14 -7.09 -6.90
N ARG A 33 -2.49 -5.96 -7.53
CA ARG A 33 -1.56 -5.04 -8.23
C ARG A 33 -1.93 -3.60 -7.93
N LEU A 34 -0.93 -2.72 -7.99
CA LEU A 34 -1.12 -1.28 -7.75
C LEU A 34 -0.54 -0.44 -8.88
N MET A 35 -1.21 0.68 -9.14
CA MET A 35 -0.76 1.75 -10.01
C MET A 35 -0.58 3.00 -9.15
N VAL A 36 0.63 3.56 -9.12
CA VAL A 36 0.94 4.73 -8.29
C VAL A 36 0.93 5.98 -9.16
N PHE A 37 0.11 6.95 -8.77
CA PHE A 37 0.08 8.28 -9.36
C PHE A 37 1.05 9.20 -8.61
N ASP A 38 1.76 10.02 -9.36
CA ASP A 38 2.76 10.97 -8.89
C ASP A 38 2.55 12.30 -9.64
N GLY A 39 3.05 13.42 -9.12
CA GLY A 39 2.93 14.73 -9.77
C GLY A 39 2.70 15.87 -8.78
N ILE A 40 2.31 17.02 -9.33
CA ILE A 40 1.92 18.21 -8.56
C ILE A 40 0.41 18.42 -8.77
N PRO A 41 -0.40 18.39 -7.70
CA PRO A 41 -1.84 18.61 -7.80
C PRO A 41 -2.18 19.90 -8.58
N GLY A 42 -3.08 19.80 -9.55
CA GLY A 42 -3.50 20.94 -10.38
C GLY A 42 -2.51 21.37 -11.47
N ILE A 43 -1.33 20.76 -11.58
CA ILE A 43 -0.32 21.13 -12.59
C ILE A 43 -0.03 19.96 -13.52
N ASN A 44 0.44 18.83 -12.98
CA ASN A 44 0.75 17.64 -13.79
C ASN A 44 0.61 16.35 -12.98
N GLY A 45 0.32 15.27 -13.70
CA GLY A 45 0.28 13.92 -13.17
C GLY A 45 1.14 12.98 -14.02
N LYS A 46 1.85 12.07 -13.38
CA LYS A 46 2.61 10.98 -13.97
C LYS A 46 2.16 9.69 -13.33
N VAL A 47 2.01 8.66 -14.15
CA VAL A 47 1.57 7.34 -13.70
C VAL A 47 2.75 6.39 -13.79
N LYS A 48 3.03 5.68 -12.70
CA LYS A 48 4.00 4.58 -12.73
C LYS A 48 3.35 3.33 -13.31
N ARG A 49 4.16 2.51 -14.00
CA ARG A 49 3.73 1.21 -14.51
C ARG A 49 3.12 0.38 -13.39
N ILE A 50 2.04 -0.35 -13.71
CA ILE A 50 1.38 -1.27 -12.78
C ILE A 50 2.42 -2.27 -12.24
N GLY A 51 2.53 -2.32 -10.91
CA GLY A 51 3.43 -3.20 -10.19
C GLY A 51 2.69 -4.17 -9.29
N THR A 52 3.45 -5.07 -8.66
CA THR A 52 2.94 -5.87 -7.53
C THR A 52 2.55 -4.96 -6.37
N LEU A 53 1.68 -5.44 -5.48
CA LEU A 53 1.32 -4.73 -4.25
C LEU A 53 2.58 -4.24 -3.50
N GLN A 54 3.58 -5.10 -3.32
CA GLN A 54 4.78 -4.76 -2.58
C GLN A 54 5.64 -3.69 -3.25
N THR A 55 5.83 -3.75 -4.58
CA THR A 55 6.60 -2.72 -5.31
C THR A 55 5.87 -1.38 -5.34
N GLY A 56 4.56 -1.40 -5.57
CA GLY A 56 3.71 -0.21 -5.56
C GLY A 56 3.69 0.46 -4.18
N MET A 57 3.44 -0.31 -3.12
CA MET A 57 3.43 0.19 -1.75
C MET A 57 4.79 0.75 -1.33
N ASN A 58 5.90 0.05 -1.63
CA ASN A 58 7.23 0.57 -1.33
C ASN A 58 7.52 1.91 -2.04
N SER A 59 7.16 2.03 -3.32
CA SER A 59 7.33 3.29 -4.06
C SER A 59 6.47 4.42 -3.48
N PHE A 60 5.21 4.14 -3.16
CA PHE A 60 4.28 5.13 -2.61
C PHE A 60 4.72 5.60 -1.22
N LEU A 61 4.98 4.66 -0.31
CA LEU A 61 5.35 4.94 1.08
C LEU A 61 6.72 5.61 1.19
N ARG A 62 7.66 5.29 0.30
CA ARG A 62 8.94 6.01 0.19
C ARG A 62 8.74 7.48 -0.07
N LYS A 63 7.82 7.84 -0.97
CA LYS A 63 7.53 9.24 -1.28
C LYS A 63 6.88 9.97 -0.10
N MET A 64 6.09 9.26 0.70
CA MET A 64 5.45 9.79 1.91
C MET A 64 6.36 9.81 3.14
N ASP A 65 7.59 9.27 3.05
CA ASP A 65 8.53 9.09 4.16
C ASP A 65 7.96 8.35 5.40
N ILE A 66 7.07 7.39 5.15
CA ILE A 66 6.39 6.57 6.18
C ILE A 66 6.72 5.10 5.95
N THR A 67 6.89 4.33 7.01
CA THR A 67 7.10 2.87 6.92
C THR A 67 6.00 2.08 7.62
N PHE A 68 5.73 0.87 7.11
CA PHE A 68 4.76 -0.06 7.65
C PHE A 68 5.42 -1.40 7.99
N ARG A 69 5.02 -1.95 9.15
CA ARG A 69 5.34 -3.32 9.59
C ARG A 69 4.08 -4.17 9.68
N GLN A 70 4.21 -5.48 9.59
CA GLN A 70 3.10 -6.38 9.89
C GLN A 70 3.07 -6.72 11.38
N ASP A 71 1.88 -6.66 11.97
CA ASP A 71 1.63 -7.16 13.31
C ASP A 71 1.61 -8.71 13.29
N PRO A 72 2.43 -9.41 14.08
CA PRO A 72 2.56 -10.87 14.01
C PRO A 72 1.32 -11.63 14.51
N ARG A 73 0.46 -11.00 15.31
CA ARG A 73 -0.76 -11.63 15.84
C ARG A 73 -1.94 -11.44 14.91
N THR A 74 -2.07 -10.24 14.34
CA THR A 74 -3.25 -9.85 13.54
C THR A 74 -3.00 -9.88 12.04
N LEU A 75 -1.74 -10.01 11.62
CA LEU A 75 -1.26 -9.92 10.22
C LEU A 75 -1.62 -8.59 9.54
N ARG A 76 -2.05 -7.59 10.31
CA ARG A 76 -2.40 -6.27 9.78
C ARG A 76 -1.15 -5.41 9.64
N PRO A 77 -1.00 -4.66 8.53
CA PRO A 77 0.07 -3.69 8.41
C PRO A 77 -0.18 -2.52 9.39
N ARG A 78 0.86 -2.01 10.03
CA ARG A 78 0.82 -0.94 11.04
C ARG A 78 1.90 0.07 10.73
N VAL A 79 1.55 1.36 10.81
CA VAL A 79 2.50 2.47 10.65
C VAL A 79 3.53 2.43 11.78
N ASN A 80 4.81 2.56 11.43
CA ASN A 80 5.86 2.81 12.40
C ASN A 80 5.86 4.29 12.82
N LYS A 81 6.16 4.55 14.10
CA LYS A 81 6.39 5.93 14.55
C LYS A 81 7.62 6.49 13.83
N LYS A 82 7.50 7.71 13.32
CA LYS A 82 8.59 8.43 12.67
C LYS A 82 9.84 8.44 13.55
N ASP A 83 10.99 8.16 12.95
CA ASP A 83 12.32 8.13 13.60
C ASP A 83 12.50 7.07 14.69
N SER A 84 11.54 6.14 14.84
CA SER A 84 11.73 4.96 15.68
C SER A 84 12.87 4.08 15.15
N GLN A 85 13.44 3.24 16.01
CA GLN A 85 14.51 2.32 15.59
C GLN A 85 14.10 1.44 14.41
N LEU A 86 12.85 0.95 14.42
CA LEU A 86 12.29 0.15 13.32
C LEU A 86 12.09 0.96 12.04
N ASP A 87 11.60 2.20 12.15
CA ASP A 87 11.43 3.10 10.99
C ASP A 87 12.79 3.37 10.31
N LYS A 88 13.81 3.70 11.10
CA LYS A 88 15.17 3.97 10.59
C LYS A 88 15.78 2.73 9.93
N LYS A 89 15.65 1.56 10.56
CA LYS A 89 16.13 0.30 9.99
C LYS A 89 15.47 0.00 8.65
N GLN A 90 14.14 0.06 8.59
CA GLN A 90 13.38 -0.18 7.37
C GLN A 90 13.74 0.81 6.25
N LYS A 91 13.89 2.10 6.57
CA LYS A 91 14.35 3.12 5.61
C LYS A 91 15.75 2.83 5.09
N SER A 92 16.69 2.43 5.96
CA SER A 92 18.06 2.09 5.53
C SER A 92 18.12 0.86 4.62
N GLU A 93 17.21 -0.09 4.82
CA GLU A 93 17.08 -1.28 3.97
C GLU A 93 16.24 -1.02 2.70
N GLY A 94 15.63 0.18 2.58
CA GLY A 94 14.73 0.52 1.49
C GLY A 94 13.36 -0.17 1.53
N ASN A 95 13.03 -0.83 2.65
CA ASN A 95 11.85 -1.63 2.89
C ASN A 95 10.76 -0.83 3.62
N TYR A 96 10.04 0.02 2.88
CA TYR A 96 8.96 0.85 3.42
C TYR A 96 7.66 0.07 3.68
N PHE A 97 7.49 -1.06 3.02
CA PHE A 97 6.35 -1.96 3.21
C PHE A 97 6.82 -3.39 3.48
N VAL A 98 6.59 -3.85 4.72
CA VAL A 98 6.89 -5.23 5.15
C VAL A 98 5.60 -5.91 5.57
N ALA A 99 5.16 -6.86 4.74
CA ALA A 99 4.12 -7.83 5.04
C ALA A 99 4.64 -9.20 4.61
N ALA A 100 4.53 -10.18 5.51
CA ALA A 100 4.73 -11.59 5.21
C ALA A 100 3.51 -12.17 4.51
#